data_AF-J9G7N1-F1
#
_entry.id   AF-J9G7N1-F1
#
_cell.length_a   1.000
_cell.length_b   1.000
_cell.length_c   1.000
_cell.angle_alpha   90.00
_cell.angle_beta   90.00
_cell.angle_gamma   90.00
#
_symmetry.space_group_name_H-M   'P 1'
#
loop_
_entity.id
_entity.type
_entity.pdbx_description
1 polymer ?
#
loop_
_entity_poly.entity_id
_entity_poly.type
_entity_poly.pdbx_seq_one_letter_code
_entity_poly.pdbx_strand_id
1 'polypeptide(L)'
;MSVHYDGKDVSATLNIIPDPKAFKDFMTFHPQTRDSADKLTNDGALVPIKTAQKLNIGVGDELTFKTSEYNRTVKIKVAGIYEQYTGHEIYITKDTFNKTGIKEAPVCSILLKNAQTDPEFENDLGAKIMNNKDIRSVSFYSSVIENFLNMISSIKVIVIVLVVSAALLAFVVLYNLSNVNISERMREIATIKVLGFKRKRSQCLCQSRNDYPCFNRKFDR
;
A
#
# COMPACT_ATOMS: atom_id res chain seq x y z
N MET A 1 7.29 -20.08 -15.05
CA MET A 1 6.77 -21.43 -14.74
C MET A 1 5.33 -21.29 -14.26
N SER A 2 4.45 -22.26 -14.47
CA SER A 2 3.09 -22.23 -13.90
C SER A 2 2.98 -23.27 -12.79
N VAL A 3 2.41 -22.85 -11.67
CA VAL A 3 2.13 -23.70 -10.52
C VAL A 3 0.70 -24.15 -10.63
N HIS A 4 0.48 -25.46 -10.57
CA HIS A 4 -0.83 -26.08 -10.68
C HIS A 4 -1.13 -26.84 -9.40
N TYR A 5 -2.28 -26.55 -8.80
CA TYR A 5 -2.78 -27.37 -7.71
C TYR A 5 -4.31 -27.36 -7.73
N ASP A 6 -4.90 -28.55 -7.69
CA ASP A 6 -6.36 -28.77 -7.59
C ASP A 6 -7.18 -27.97 -8.63
N GLY A 7 -6.82 -28.08 -9.92
CA GLY A 7 -7.54 -27.41 -11.01
C GLY A 7 -7.35 -25.89 -11.11
N LYS A 8 -6.47 -25.31 -10.29
CA LYS A 8 -6.13 -23.88 -10.31
C LYS A 8 -4.69 -23.65 -10.75
N ASP A 9 -4.51 -22.61 -11.55
CA ASP A 9 -3.25 -22.28 -12.18
C ASP A 9 -2.77 -20.91 -11.71
N VAL A 10 -1.56 -20.85 -11.17
CA VAL A 10 -0.91 -19.62 -10.73
C VAL A 10 0.47 -19.53 -11.38
N SER A 11 0.69 -18.51 -12.21
CA SER A 11 2.03 -18.22 -12.72
C SER A 11 2.94 -17.82 -11.55
N ALA A 12 4.03 -18.55 -11.36
CA ALA A 12 5.01 -18.29 -10.31
C ALA A 12 6.43 -18.45 -10.83
N THR A 13 7.34 -17.72 -10.20
CA THR A 13 8.78 -17.83 -10.46
C THR A 13 9.39 -18.77 -9.43
N LEU A 14 10.14 -19.77 -9.91
CA LEU A 14 10.86 -20.70 -9.05
C LEU A 14 12.31 -20.20 -8.89
N ASN A 15 12.69 -19.86 -7.67
CA ASN A 15 14.02 -19.41 -7.32
C ASN A 15 14.80 -20.57 -6.66
N ILE A 16 15.95 -20.89 -7.23
CA ILE A 16 16.81 -21.99 -6.77
C ILE A 16 17.98 -21.39 -6.00
N ILE A 17 18.06 -21.70 -4.71
CA ILE A 17 19.09 -21.16 -3.83
C ILE A 17 20.20 -22.20 -3.62
N PRO A 18 21.44 -21.94 -4.07
CA PRO A 18 22.56 -22.88 -3.91
C PRO A 18 23.07 -22.94 -2.47
N ASP A 19 23.16 -21.80 -1.77
CA ASP A 19 23.56 -21.73 -0.37
C ASP A 19 22.52 -20.96 0.46
N PRO A 20 21.65 -21.69 1.21
CA PRO A 20 20.66 -21.07 2.08
C PRO A 20 21.25 -20.23 3.22
N LYS A 21 22.52 -20.45 3.62
CA LYS A 21 23.15 -19.68 4.70
C LYS A 21 23.55 -18.30 4.22
N ALA A 22 24.31 -18.22 3.12
CA ALA A 22 24.69 -16.95 2.51
C ALA A 22 23.46 -16.13 2.05
N PHE A 23 22.39 -16.81 1.62
CA PHE A 23 21.16 -16.15 1.19
C PHE A 23 20.45 -15.35 2.29
N LYS A 24 20.65 -15.69 3.56
CA LYS A 24 20.06 -14.95 4.70
C LYS A 24 20.55 -13.51 4.80
N ASP A 25 21.75 -13.21 4.29
CA ASP A 25 22.30 -11.86 4.31
C ASP A 25 21.61 -10.93 3.30
N PHE A 26 20.86 -11.50 2.35
CA PHE A 26 20.16 -10.78 1.28
C PHE A 26 18.64 -10.77 1.45
N MET A 27 18.07 -11.82 2.05
CA MET A 27 16.62 -11.96 2.18
C MET A 27 16.20 -12.48 3.55
N THR A 28 15.18 -11.84 4.11
CA THR A 28 14.52 -12.29 5.35
C THR A 28 13.11 -12.76 5.02
N PHE A 29 12.80 -14.01 5.34
CA PHE A 29 11.46 -14.55 5.23
C PHE A 29 10.66 -14.23 6.49
N HIS A 30 9.51 -13.59 6.33
CA HIS A 30 8.56 -13.37 7.42
C HIS A 30 7.56 -14.51 7.42
N PRO A 31 7.60 -15.43 8.40
CA PRO A 31 6.69 -16.56 8.44
C PRO A 31 5.26 -16.11 8.80
N GLN A 32 4.25 -16.70 8.15
CA GLN A 32 2.84 -16.39 8.45
C GLN A 32 2.42 -16.86 9.85
N THR A 33 2.99 -17.98 10.31
CA THR A 33 2.69 -18.58 11.61
C THR A 33 3.98 -18.88 12.36
N ARG A 34 3.91 -18.97 13.69
CA ARG A 34 5.06 -19.28 14.55
C ARG A 34 5.70 -20.64 14.24
N ASP A 35 4.93 -21.54 13.62
CA ASP A 35 5.32 -22.90 13.23
C ASP A 35 5.73 -23.01 11.75
N SER A 36 5.53 -21.96 10.95
CA SER A 36 6.00 -21.94 9.56
C SER A 36 7.52 -21.83 9.52
N ALA A 37 8.17 -22.66 8.71
CA ALA A 37 9.62 -22.60 8.53
C ALA A 37 10.05 -21.20 8.06
N ASP A 38 10.91 -20.56 8.85
CA ASP A 38 11.60 -19.28 8.57
C ASP A 38 12.87 -19.51 7.72
N LYS A 39 13.20 -20.77 7.42
CA LYS A 39 14.44 -21.21 6.80
C LYS A 39 14.14 -22.08 5.60
N LEU A 40 14.87 -21.87 4.52
CA LEU A 40 14.95 -22.85 3.44
C LEU A 40 15.57 -24.15 3.95
N THR A 41 14.81 -25.24 3.86
CA THR A 41 15.27 -26.60 4.14
C THR A 41 15.46 -27.37 2.84
N ASN A 42 16.28 -28.42 2.85
CA ASN A 42 16.57 -29.24 1.67
C ASN A 42 15.43 -30.18 1.22
N ASP A 43 14.30 -30.16 1.93
CA ASP A 43 13.19 -31.11 1.74
C ASP A 43 11.84 -30.44 1.44
N GLY A 44 11.85 -29.19 0.93
CA GLY A 44 10.62 -28.60 0.42
C GLY A 44 10.75 -27.16 -0.06
N ALA A 45 9.62 -26.62 -0.52
CA ALA A 45 9.50 -25.27 -1.06
C ALA A 45 8.91 -24.30 -0.03
N LEU A 46 9.42 -23.07 -0.02
CA LEU A 46 8.78 -21.93 0.65
C LEU A 46 7.84 -21.25 -0.32
N VAL A 47 6.57 -21.17 0.05
CA VAL A 47 5.49 -20.67 -0.81
C VAL A 47 4.92 -19.38 -0.21
N PRO A 48 4.57 -18.37 -1.03
CA PRO A 48 4.04 -17.13 -0.51
C PRO A 48 2.56 -17.29 -0.15
N ILE A 49 2.14 -16.59 0.91
CA ILE A 49 0.78 -16.69 1.49
C ILE A 49 -0.34 -16.55 0.46
N LYS A 50 -0.21 -15.64 -0.52
CA LYS A 50 -1.23 -15.44 -1.56
C LYS A 50 -1.32 -16.60 -2.55
N THR A 51 -0.20 -17.26 -2.85
CA THR A 51 -0.21 -18.49 -3.67
C THR A 51 -0.85 -19.62 -2.88
N ALA A 52 -0.48 -19.76 -1.60
CA ALA A 52 -1.04 -20.77 -0.72
C ALA A 52 -2.57 -20.64 -0.57
N GLN A 53 -3.07 -19.41 -0.36
CA GLN A 53 -4.51 -19.12 -0.27
C GLN A 53 -5.25 -19.40 -1.58
N LYS A 54 -4.69 -19.03 -2.74
CA LYS A 54 -5.33 -19.27 -4.04
C LYS A 54 -5.49 -20.77 -4.32
N LEU A 55 -4.43 -21.53 -4.05
CA LEU A 55 -4.35 -22.97 -4.28
C LEU A 55 -4.97 -23.79 -3.13
N ASN A 56 -5.31 -23.14 -2.01
CA ASN A 56 -5.85 -23.78 -0.80
C ASN A 56 -4.93 -24.87 -0.23
N ILE A 57 -3.64 -24.54 -0.08
CA ILE A 57 -2.58 -25.43 0.41
C ILE A 57 -1.97 -24.94 1.72
N GLY A 58 -1.56 -25.88 2.56
CA GLY A 58 -0.87 -25.67 3.83
C GLY A 58 0.57 -26.21 3.84
N VAL A 59 1.23 -26.08 4.99
CA VAL A 59 2.53 -26.70 5.24
C VAL A 59 2.36 -28.22 5.27
N GLY A 60 3.20 -28.94 4.51
CA GLY A 60 3.15 -30.40 4.37
C GLY A 60 2.48 -30.90 3.08
N ASP A 61 1.69 -30.06 2.41
CA ASP A 61 1.01 -30.43 1.16
C ASP A 61 1.99 -30.55 -0.02
N GLU A 62 1.58 -31.26 -1.08
CA GLU A 62 2.39 -31.44 -2.29
C GLU A 62 1.98 -30.44 -3.38
N LEU A 63 2.88 -29.52 -3.72
CA LEU A 63 2.70 -28.61 -4.83
C LEU A 63 3.12 -29.27 -6.14
N THR A 64 2.31 -29.15 -7.21
CA THR A 64 2.69 -29.61 -8.55
C THR A 64 3.10 -28.44 -9.44
N PHE A 65 4.34 -28.44 -9.90
CA PHE A 65 4.82 -27.47 -10.88
C PHE A 65 4.67 -28.02 -12.29
N LYS A 66 4.22 -27.19 -13.23
CA LYS A 66 4.36 -27.47 -14.66
C LYS A 66 5.36 -26.49 -15.27
N THR A 67 6.39 -27.05 -15.89
CA THR A 67 7.26 -26.26 -16.77
C THR A 67 6.55 -26.00 -18.09
N SER A 68 6.65 -24.77 -18.60
CA SER A 68 6.00 -24.33 -19.83
C SER A 68 6.57 -25.02 -21.08
N GLU A 69 7.82 -25.51 -21.02
CA GLU A 69 8.49 -26.08 -22.21
C GLU A 69 8.22 -27.57 -22.44
N TYR A 70 7.98 -28.37 -21.40
CA TYR A 70 7.95 -29.85 -21.53
C TYR A 70 6.75 -30.56 -20.92
N ASN A 71 5.74 -29.82 -20.42
CA ASN A 71 4.56 -30.37 -19.75
C ASN A 71 4.89 -31.40 -18.63
N ARG A 72 6.11 -31.32 -18.08
CA ARG A 72 6.55 -32.17 -16.97
C ARG A 72 5.95 -31.64 -15.69
N THR A 73 5.33 -32.55 -14.94
CA THR A 73 4.79 -32.29 -13.62
C THR A 73 5.80 -32.75 -12.57
N VAL A 74 6.20 -31.82 -11.70
CA VAL A 74 7.08 -32.12 -10.57
C VAL A 74 6.34 -31.84 -9.29
N LYS A 75 6.38 -32.80 -8.36
CA LYS A 75 5.80 -32.64 -7.04
C LYS A 75 6.87 -32.25 -6.04
N ILE A 76 6.61 -31.19 -5.26
CA ILE A 76 7.49 -30.75 -4.18
C ILE A 76 6.63 -30.47 -2.95
N LYS A 77 7.08 -30.90 -1.77
CA LYS A 77 6.38 -30.62 -0.51
C LYS A 77 6.52 -29.16 -0.12
N VAL A 78 5.47 -28.58 0.43
CA VAL A 78 5.48 -27.23 1.01
C VAL A 78 6.12 -27.30 2.39
N ALA A 79 7.32 -26.75 2.53
CA ALA A 79 8.05 -26.72 3.80
C ALA A 79 7.62 -25.55 4.70
N GLY A 80 7.16 -24.46 4.11
CA GLY A 80 6.77 -23.27 4.86
C GLY A 80 6.00 -22.27 4.00
N ILE A 81 5.21 -21.43 4.68
CA ILE A 81 4.48 -20.33 4.06
C ILE A 81 4.97 -19.01 4.65
N TYR A 82 5.38 -18.10 3.77
CA TYR A 82 5.94 -16.80 4.13
C TYR A 82 5.14 -15.64 3.54
N GLU A 83 5.33 -14.45 4.10
CA GLU A 83 4.64 -13.24 3.68
C GLU A 83 5.31 -12.63 2.45
N GLN A 84 4.55 -12.61 1.35
CA GLN A 84 4.86 -11.83 0.17
C GLN A 84 3.54 -11.41 -0.47
N TYR A 85 3.33 -10.09 -0.56
CA TYR A 85 2.08 -9.51 -1.05
C TYR A 85 2.13 -9.19 -2.55
N THR A 86 3.33 -9.10 -3.12
CA THR A 86 3.56 -8.76 -4.53
C THR A 86 4.28 -9.88 -5.25
N GLY A 87 3.73 -10.29 -6.39
CA GLY A 87 4.25 -11.41 -7.17
C GLY A 87 3.99 -12.78 -6.53
N HIS A 88 4.49 -13.81 -7.20
CA HIS A 88 4.38 -15.21 -6.79
C HIS A 88 5.76 -15.85 -6.95
N GLU A 89 6.60 -15.75 -5.92
CA GLU A 89 7.95 -16.30 -5.92
C GLU A 89 8.01 -17.49 -4.99
N ILE A 90 8.58 -18.59 -5.45
CA ILE A 90 8.71 -19.82 -4.66
C ILE A 90 10.19 -20.13 -4.55
N TYR A 91 10.66 -20.43 -3.34
CA TYR A 91 12.06 -20.70 -3.08
C TYR A 91 12.28 -22.16 -2.73
N ILE A 92 13.29 -22.76 -3.38
CA ILE A 92 13.76 -24.12 -3.11
C ILE A 92 15.28 -24.14 -3.03
N THR A 93 15.88 -25.15 -2.38
CA THR A 93 17.33 -25.30 -2.41
C THR A 93 17.77 -26.02 -3.69
N LYS A 94 19.05 -25.86 -4.05
CA LYS A 94 19.65 -26.59 -5.18
C LYS A 94 19.53 -28.11 -5.01
N ASP A 95 19.62 -28.62 -3.78
CA ASP A 95 19.44 -30.05 -3.50
C ASP A 95 18.00 -30.50 -3.79
N THR A 96 17.01 -29.72 -3.34
CA THR A 96 15.59 -29.99 -3.65
C THR A 96 15.34 -29.92 -5.15
N PHE A 97 15.94 -28.95 -5.86
CA PHE A 97 15.81 -28.83 -7.31
C PHE A 97 16.42 -30.04 -8.04
N ASN A 98 17.60 -30.49 -7.65
CA ASN A 98 18.24 -31.66 -8.28
C ASN A 98 17.41 -32.94 -8.11
N LYS A 99 16.73 -33.11 -6.96
CA LYS A 99 15.81 -34.24 -6.72
C LYS A 99 14.60 -34.25 -7.67
N THR A 100 14.24 -33.11 -8.26
CA THR A 100 13.11 -33.02 -9.20
C THR A 100 13.38 -33.70 -10.55
N GLY A 101 14.65 -33.94 -10.90
CA GLY A 101 15.04 -34.48 -12.20
C GLY A 101 14.87 -33.51 -13.37
N ILE A 102 14.58 -32.22 -13.11
CA ILE A 102 14.59 -31.17 -14.13
C ILE A 102 16.03 -30.93 -14.58
N LYS A 103 16.26 -30.97 -15.90
CA LYS A 103 17.58 -30.75 -16.54
C LYS A 103 17.70 -29.38 -17.23
N GLU A 104 16.66 -28.55 -17.15
CA GLU A 104 16.68 -27.20 -17.68
C GLU A 104 17.75 -26.37 -16.95
N ALA A 105 18.58 -25.65 -17.71
CA ALA A 105 19.57 -24.76 -17.15
C ALA A 105 18.87 -23.53 -16.57
N PRO A 106 18.92 -23.30 -15.24
CA PRO A 106 18.29 -22.13 -14.66
C PRO A 106 19.03 -20.85 -15.08
N VAL A 107 18.28 -19.75 -15.19
CA VAL A 107 18.88 -18.43 -15.33
C VAL A 107 19.61 -18.11 -14.03
N CYS A 108 20.93 -17.88 -14.12
CA CYS A 108 21.73 -17.53 -12.97
C CYS A 108 21.55 -16.04 -12.66
N SER A 109 21.31 -15.72 -11.39
CA SER A 109 21.33 -14.36 -10.88
C SER A 109 22.25 -14.31 -9.67
N ILE A 110 23.11 -13.30 -9.62
CA ILE A 110 24.07 -13.11 -8.53
C ILE A 110 23.61 -11.89 -7.73
N LEU A 111 23.46 -12.09 -6.42
CA LEU A 111 23.18 -11.01 -5.49
C LEU A 111 24.50 -10.48 -4.95
N LEU A 112 24.71 -9.18 -5.08
CA LEU A 112 25.89 -8.48 -4.60
C LEU A 112 25.46 -7.45 -3.55
N LYS A 113 26.23 -7.36 -2.48
CA LYS A 113 26.03 -6.35 -1.44
C LYS A 113 27.00 -5.22 -1.67
N ASN A 114 26.47 -4.05 -2.05
CA ASN A 114 27.29 -2.87 -2.27
C ASN A 114 27.71 -2.24 -0.93
N ALA A 115 28.91 -1.69 -0.88
CA ALA A 115 29.40 -0.94 0.28
C ALA A 115 28.80 0.48 0.34
N GLN A 116 28.43 1.03 -0.82
CA GLN A 116 27.87 2.37 -0.99
C GLN A 116 26.66 2.29 -1.94
N THR A 117 25.69 3.16 -1.74
CA THR A 117 24.46 3.26 -2.53
C THR A 117 24.40 4.58 -3.31
N ASP A 118 25.55 5.18 -3.58
CA ASP A 118 25.63 6.42 -4.34
C ASP A 118 25.36 6.14 -5.84
N PRO A 119 24.54 6.97 -6.52
CA PRO A 119 24.21 6.75 -7.92
C PRO A 119 25.43 6.73 -8.86
N GLU A 120 26.47 7.54 -8.63
CA GLU A 120 27.67 7.54 -9.46
C GLU A 120 28.46 6.25 -9.28
N PHE A 121 28.62 5.81 -8.03
CA PHE A 121 29.27 4.54 -7.70
C PHE A 121 28.55 3.35 -8.35
N GLU A 122 27.22 3.29 -8.23
CA GLU A 122 26.43 2.20 -8.81
C GLU A 122 26.46 2.21 -10.34
N ASN A 123 26.43 3.39 -10.97
CA ASN A 123 26.55 3.50 -12.42
C ASN A 123 27.91 3.02 -12.94
N ASP A 124 29.02 3.42 -12.29
CA ASP A 124 30.37 2.96 -12.66
C ASP A 124 30.54 1.45 -12.41
N LEU A 125 30.07 0.95 -11.27
CA LEU A 125 30.08 -0.48 -10.96
C LEU A 125 29.25 -1.28 -11.98
N GLY A 126 28.05 -0.79 -12.31
CA GLY A 126 27.17 -1.39 -13.30
C GLY A 126 27.82 -1.46 -14.67
N ALA A 127 28.45 -0.37 -15.12
CA ALA A 127 29.17 -0.33 -16.40
C ALA A 127 30.36 -1.32 -16.43
N LYS A 128 31.14 -1.42 -15.35
CA LYS A 128 32.23 -2.39 -15.23
C LYS A 128 31.75 -3.83 -15.30
N ILE A 129 30.66 -4.15 -14.60
CA ILE A 129 30.06 -5.48 -14.61
C ILE A 129 29.49 -5.80 -15.99
N MET A 130 28.77 -4.86 -16.62
CA MET A 130 28.20 -5.02 -17.96
C MET A 130 29.24 -5.15 -19.08
N ASN A 131 30.51 -4.76 -18.85
CA ASN A 131 31.58 -4.99 -19.81
C ASN A 131 31.91 -6.50 -19.98
N ASN A 132 31.46 -7.35 -19.05
CA ASN A 132 31.55 -8.80 -19.21
C ASN A 132 30.41 -9.31 -20.10
N LYS A 133 30.76 -9.97 -21.22
CA LYS A 133 29.80 -10.51 -22.20
C LYS A 133 28.87 -11.59 -21.64
N ASP A 134 29.26 -12.24 -20.55
CA ASP A 134 28.44 -13.28 -19.91
C ASP A 134 27.29 -12.69 -19.05
N ILE A 135 27.29 -11.38 -18.81
CA ILE A 135 26.31 -10.71 -17.96
C ILE A 135 25.27 -10.01 -18.84
N ARG A 136 24.02 -10.47 -18.74
CA ARG A 136 22.91 -9.96 -19.54
C ARG A 136 22.38 -8.61 -19.06
N SER A 137 22.33 -8.41 -17.74
CA SER A 137 21.74 -7.23 -17.12
C SER A 137 22.24 -7.04 -15.70
N VAL A 138 22.36 -5.79 -15.28
CA VAL A 138 22.62 -5.39 -13.89
C VAL A 138 21.46 -4.53 -13.41
N SER A 139 21.05 -4.71 -12.17
CA SER A 139 19.97 -3.92 -11.56
C SER A 139 20.30 -3.64 -10.11
N PHE A 140 20.09 -2.39 -9.70
CA PHE A 140 20.36 -1.92 -8.35
C PHE A 140 19.06 -1.75 -7.58
N TYR A 141 19.08 -2.16 -6.30
CA TYR A 141 17.88 -2.09 -5.45
C TYR A 141 17.50 -0.65 -5.09
N SER A 142 18.50 0.24 -4.97
CA SER A 142 18.35 1.70 -4.85
C SER A 142 17.46 2.28 -5.95
N SER A 143 17.73 1.95 -7.22
CA SER A 143 16.94 2.42 -8.36
C SER A 143 15.51 1.90 -8.31
N VAL A 144 15.29 0.67 -7.84
CA VAL A 144 13.94 0.11 -7.65
C VAL A 144 13.17 0.89 -6.58
N ILE A 145 13.81 1.19 -5.45
CA ILE A 145 13.22 2.01 -4.38
C ILE A 145 12.91 3.41 -4.90
N GLU A 146 13.85 4.05 -5.59
CA GLU A 146 13.69 5.41 -6.10
C GLU A 146 12.52 5.49 -7.09
N ASN A 147 12.45 4.56 -8.04
CA ASN A 147 11.34 4.47 -8.98
C ASN A 147 9.99 4.31 -8.27
N PHE A 148 9.94 3.50 -7.22
CA PHE A 148 8.73 3.31 -6.42
C PHE A 148 8.33 4.59 -5.66
N LEU A 149 9.30 5.29 -5.05
CA LEU A 149 9.07 6.56 -4.37
C LEU A 149 8.61 7.66 -5.34
N ASN A 150 9.18 7.71 -6.54
CA ASN A 150 8.78 8.65 -7.59
C ASN A 150 7.35 8.42 -8.07
N MET A 151 6.92 7.16 -8.18
CA MET A 151 5.53 6.82 -8.49
C MET A 151 4.58 7.31 -7.39
N ILE A 152 4.91 7.07 -6.11
CA ILE A 152 4.10 7.54 -4.97
C ILE A 152 4.05 9.08 -4.92
N SER A 153 5.19 9.74 -5.17
CA SER A 153 5.28 11.20 -5.19
C SER A 153 4.36 11.80 -6.25
N SER A 154 4.28 11.18 -7.42
CA SER A 154 3.38 11.63 -8.50
C SER A 154 1.90 11.55 -8.09
N ILE A 155 1.51 10.50 -7.37
CA ILE A 155 0.14 10.35 -6.83
C ILE A 155 -0.15 11.43 -5.78
N LYS A 156 0.83 11.77 -4.94
CA LYS A 156 0.68 12.81 -3.90
C LYS A 156 0.26 14.16 -4.49
N VAL A 157 0.81 14.55 -5.65
CA VAL A 157 0.43 15.81 -6.32
C VAL A 157 -1.05 15.80 -6.69
N ILE A 158 -1.55 14.70 -7.26
CA ILE A 158 -2.96 14.56 -7.64
C ILE A 158 -3.87 14.65 -6.40
N VAL A 159 -3.50 13.98 -5.31
CA VAL A 159 -4.27 14.02 -4.05
C VAL A 159 -4.39 15.45 -3.52
N ILE A 160 -3.31 16.23 -3.55
CA ILE A 160 -3.35 17.63 -3.11
C ILE A 160 -4.34 18.45 -3.96
N VAL A 161 -4.31 18.28 -5.28
CA VAL A 161 -5.25 18.97 -6.19
C VAL A 161 -6.69 18.60 -5.88
N LEU A 162 -6.98 17.32 -5.64
CA LEU A 162 -8.32 16.86 -5.26
C LEU A 162 -8.79 17.44 -3.93
N VAL A 163 -7.92 17.48 -2.91
CA VAL A 163 -8.24 18.06 -1.59
C VAL A 163 -8.55 19.56 -1.70
N VAL A 164 -7.74 20.31 -2.45
CA VAL A 164 -7.98 21.75 -2.67
C VAL A 164 -9.28 21.97 -3.43
N SER A 165 -9.56 21.15 -4.45
CA SER A 165 -10.78 21.24 -5.25
C SER A 165 -12.03 20.95 -4.42
N ALA A 166 -11.98 19.94 -3.56
CA ALA A 166 -13.05 19.62 -2.62
C ALA A 166 -13.28 20.74 -1.60
N ALA A 167 -12.20 21.36 -1.08
CA ALA A 167 -12.30 22.49 -0.17
C ALA A 167 -12.94 23.73 -0.83
N LEU A 168 -12.56 24.05 -2.07
CA LEU A 168 -13.16 25.14 -2.84
C LEU A 168 -14.64 24.88 -3.12
N LEU A 169 -14.98 23.65 -3.54
CA LEU A 169 -16.38 23.25 -3.76
C LEU A 169 -17.21 23.41 -2.48
N ALA A 170 -16.68 22.96 -1.34
CA ALA A 170 -17.34 23.12 -0.04
C ALA A 170 -17.58 24.61 0.28
N PHE A 171 -16.61 25.48 0.02
CA PHE A 171 -16.77 26.93 0.21
C PHE A 171 -17.87 27.51 -0.67
N VAL A 172 -17.93 27.13 -1.95
CA VAL A 172 -18.98 27.58 -2.89
C VAL A 172 -20.38 27.15 -2.41
N VAL A 173 -20.52 25.89 -1.96
CA VAL A 173 -21.79 25.38 -1.43
C VAL A 173 -22.21 26.13 -0.18
N LEU A 174 -21.29 26.33 0.77
CA LEU A 174 -21.57 27.07 2.00
C LEU A 174 -21.93 28.54 1.74
N TYR A 175 -21.28 29.18 0.77
CA TYR A 175 -21.61 30.54 0.34
C TYR A 175 -23.03 30.63 -0.23
N ASN A 176 -23.39 29.68 -1.11
CA ASN A 176 -24.73 29.62 -1.69
C ASN A 176 -25.80 29.43 -0.63
N LEU A 177 -25.61 28.49 0.29
CA LEU A 177 -26.55 28.25 1.40
C LEU A 177 -26.66 29.45 2.34
N SER A 178 -25.52 30.07 2.69
CA SER A 178 -25.51 31.26 3.55
C SER A 178 -26.27 32.42 2.90
N ASN A 179 -26.08 32.64 1.61
CA ASN A 179 -26.78 33.69 0.87
C ASN A 179 -28.29 33.45 0.75
N VAL A 180 -28.71 32.20 0.52
CA VAL A 180 -30.13 31.83 0.53
C VAL A 180 -30.74 32.10 1.90
N ASN A 181 -30.11 31.60 2.98
CA ASN A 181 -30.57 31.81 4.35
C ASN A 181 -30.67 33.31 4.72
N ILE A 182 -29.70 34.12 4.29
CA ILE A 182 -29.72 35.57 4.52
C ILE A 182 -30.84 36.24 3.73
N SER A 183 -31.02 35.85 2.46
CA SER A 183 -32.06 36.41 1.58
C SER A 183 -33.46 36.11 2.10
N GLU A 184 -33.68 34.91 2.64
CA GLU A 184 -34.93 34.51 3.29
C GLU A 184 -35.23 35.38 4.52
N ARG A 185 -34.26 35.50 5.44
CA ARG A 185 -34.41 36.37 6.63
C ARG A 185 -34.64 37.84 6.27
N MET A 186 -34.02 38.34 5.21
CA MET A 186 -34.25 39.72 4.73
C MET A 186 -35.67 39.91 4.22
N ARG A 187 -36.23 38.92 3.51
CA ARG A 187 -37.61 38.96 3.03
C ARG A 187 -38.61 38.92 4.19
N GLU A 188 -38.37 38.10 5.22
CA GLU A 188 -39.19 38.09 6.44
C GLU A 188 -39.22 39.47 7.11
N ILE A 189 -38.06 40.11 7.26
CA ILE A 189 -37.93 41.45 7.86
C ILE A 189 -38.62 42.53 6.99
N ALA A 190 -38.58 42.41 5.66
CA ALA A 190 -39.22 43.36 4.75
C ALA A 190 -40.75 43.35 4.89
N THR A 191 -41.35 42.16 4.98
CA THR A 191 -42.80 42.03 5.21
C THR A 191 -43.22 42.61 6.57
N ILE A 192 -42.44 42.37 7.64
CA ILE A 192 -42.70 42.95 8.96
C ILE A 192 -42.62 44.49 8.95
N LYS A 193 -41.67 45.06 8.19
CA LYS A 193 -41.56 46.51 8.03
C LYS A 193 -42.73 47.12 7.24
N VAL A 194 -43.22 46.42 6.20
CA VAL A 194 -44.38 46.84 5.38
C VAL A 194 -45.67 46.82 6.18
N LEU A 195 -45.84 45.86 7.10
CA LEU A 195 -46.96 45.81 8.05
C LEU A 195 -46.89 46.90 9.14
N GLY A 196 -45.93 47.84 9.06
CA GLY A 196 -45.97 49.10 9.80
C GLY A 196 -45.17 49.14 11.10
N PHE A 197 -44.42 48.09 11.45
CA PHE A 197 -43.55 48.12 12.62
C PHE A 197 -42.25 48.90 12.33
N LYS A 198 -42.32 50.24 12.36
CA LYS A 198 -41.14 51.11 12.42
C LYS A 198 -40.43 50.92 13.77
N ARG A 199 -39.12 50.63 13.72
CA ARG A 199 -38.18 50.49 14.87
C ARG A 199 -38.32 51.56 15.98
N LYS A 200 -38.89 52.74 15.68
CA LYS A 200 -39.13 53.81 16.68
C LYS A 200 -40.25 53.52 17.68
N ARG A 201 -41.22 52.63 17.40
CA ARG A 201 -42.32 52.34 18.35
C ARG A 201 -42.00 51.25 19.36
N SER A 202 -41.08 50.34 19.08
CA SER A 202 -40.70 49.27 20.01
C SER A 202 -39.99 49.82 21.26
N GLN A 203 -39.26 50.93 21.13
CA GLN A 203 -38.57 51.55 22.28
C GLN A 203 -39.53 52.37 23.16
N CYS A 204 -40.52 53.04 22.57
CA CYS A 204 -41.52 53.80 23.33
C CYS A 204 -42.49 52.88 24.11
N LEU A 205 -42.80 51.69 23.59
CA LEU A 205 -43.68 50.71 24.27
C LEU A 205 -43.00 49.97 25.44
N CYS A 206 -41.66 49.86 25.46
CA CYS A 206 -40.95 49.39 26.66
C CYS A 206 -40.80 50.51 27.71
N GLN A 207 -40.83 51.78 27.31
CA GLN A 207 -40.69 52.90 28.23
C GLN A 207 -42.02 53.32 28.88
N SER A 208 -43.17 53.00 28.29
CA SER A 208 -44.49 53.32 28.85
C SER A 208 -45.11 52.21 29.71
N ARG A 209 -44.36 51.14 30.02
CA ARG A 209 -44.86 50.04 30.86
C ARG A 209 -43.85 49.59 31.91
N ASN A 210 -42.95 50.49 32.30
CA ASN A 210 -42.09 50.34 33.47
C ASN A 210 -42.73 51.07 34.67
N ASP A 211 -43.96 50.69 35.03
CA ASP A 211 -44.56 51.00 36.33
C ASP A 211 -44.26 49.85 37.29
N TYR A 212 -43.02 49.81 37.80
CA TYR A 212 -42.69 49.11 39.04
C TYR A 212 -41.77 50.02 39.88
N PRO A 213 -42.04 50.16 41.19
CA PRO A 213 -41.42 51.19 42.01
C PRO A 213 -39.93 50.93 42.21
N CYS A 214 -39.12 51.97 42.01
CA CYS A 214 -37.72 52.00 42.38
C CYS A 214 -37.57 51.73 43.88
N PHE A 215 -37.26 50.48 44.24
CA PHE A 215 -36.92 50.10 45.60
C PHE A 215 -35.50 50.56 45.92
N ASN A 216 -35.41 51.70 46.58
CA ASN A 216 -34.21 52.22 47.20
C ASN A 216 -33.79 51.28 48.35
N ARG A 217 -32.62 50.63 48.24
CA ARG A 217 -31.92 50.09 49.41
C ARG A 217 -30.42 50.36 49.29
N LYS A 218 -30.02 51.45 49.94
CA LYS A 218 -28.71 51.57 50.60
C LYS A 218 -28.50 50.39 51.53
N PHE A 219 -27.31 49.79 51.50
CA PHE A 219 -26.51 49.26 52.62
C PHE A 219 -25.20 48.71 51.99
N ASP A 220 -24.08 49.45 51.98
CA ASP A 220 -23.00 49.47 53.01
C ASP A 220 -22.39 48.06 53.19
N ARG A 221 -21.12 47.74 52.89
CA ARG A 221 -19.83 48.45 52.98
C ARG A 221 -18.88 48.03 51.86
#